data_AF-A0A2S8PBH9-F1
#
_entry.id   AF-A0A2S8PBH9-F1
#
_cell.length_a   1.000
_cell.length_b   1.000
_cell.length_c   1.000
_cell.angle_alpha   90.00
_cell.angle_beta   90.00
_cell.angle_gamma   90.00
#
_symmetry.space_group_name_H-M   'P 1'
#
loop_
_entity.id
_entity.type
_entity.pdbx_description
1 polymer ?
#
loop_
_entity_poly.entity_id
_entity_poly.type
_entity_poly.pdbx_seq_one_letter_code
_entity_poly.pdbx_strand_id
1 'polypeptide(L)'
;MNLNELDLLEKELEFTTFSHQDALAIGNRIVQYAQENNVAVAIHIERNRVPVFTHLMDGTSEENYTWLFRKKRIVDHYNRSSAYIDERFTQSGASHAEHSLLSTAEYQAVGGSIPI
;
A
#
# COMPACT_ATOMS: atom_id res chain seq x y z
N MET A 1 5.41 -10.09 -9.44
CA MET A 1 4.81 -9.44 -10.61
C MET A 1 5.87 -8.57 -11.25
N ASN A 2 6.02 -8.59 -12.57
CA ASN A 2 6.91 -7.67 -13.28
C ASN A 2 6.26 -6.28 -13.44
N LEU A 3 7.00 -5.29 -13.94
CA LEU A 3 6.48 -3.92 -14.11
C LEU A 3 5.23 -3.82 -14.99
N ASN A 4 5.12 -4.65 -16.03
CA ASN A 4 3.95 -4.62 -16.92
C ASN A 4 2.70 -5.16 -16.22
N GLU A 5 2.83 -6.24 -15.46
CA GLU A 5 1.74 -6.80 -14.65
C GLU A 5 1.27 -5.80 -13.58
N LEU A 6 2.21 -5.12 -12.92
CA LEU A 6 1.90 -4.09 -11.93
C LEU A 6 1.22 -2.85 -12.56
N ASP A 7 1.63 -2.45 -13.76
CA ASP A 7 1.03 -1.33 -14.48
C ASP A 7 -0.42 -1.62 -14.90
N LEU A 8 -0.70 -2.85 -15.35
CA LEU A 8 -2.05 -3.29 -15.66
C LEU A 8 -2.93 -3.35 -14.42
N LEU A 9 -2.41 -3.92 -13.32
CA LEU A 9 -3.13 -3.98 -12.05
C LEU A 9 -3.51 -2.59 -11.53
N GLU A 10 -2.57 -1.63 -11.57
CA GLU A 10 -2.84 -0.26 -11.11
C GLU A 10 -3.92 0.42 -11.97
N LYS A 11 -3.92 0.21 -13.29
CA LYS A 11 -4.95 0.75 -14.19
C LYS A 11 -6.33 0.11 -13.97
N GLU A 12 -6.38 -1.15 -13.58
CA GLU A 12 -7.63 -1.84 -13.25
C GLU A 12 -8.25 -1.34 -11.93
N LEU A 13 -7.43 -0.74 -11.05
CA LEU A 13 -7.83 -0.27 -9.73
C LEU A 13 -8.11 1.25 -9.70
N GLU A 14 -8.32 1.89 -10.84
CA GLU A 14 -8.77 3.28 -10.92
C GLU A 14 -10.29 3.39 -10.74
N PHE A 15 -10.72 4.15 -9.73
CA PHE A 15 -12.14 4.40 -9.48
C PHE A 15 -12.62 5.67 -10.20
N THR A 16 -13.73 5.58 -10.93
CA THR A 16 -14.41 6.78 -11.48
C THR A 16 -15.00 7.66 -10.39
N THR A 17 -15.44 7.03 -9.29
CA THR A 17 -15.90 7.68 -8.06
C THR A 17 -15.47 6.86 -6.86
N PHE A 18 -15.03 7.54 -5.80
CA PHE A 18 -14.66 6.89 -4.54
C PHE A 18 -15.27 7.63 -3.35
N SER A 19 -16.20 6.98 -2.66
CA SER A 19 -16.89 7.49 -1.48
C SER A 19 -16.32 6.87 -0.19
N HIS A 20 -16.68 7.45 0.96
CA HIS A 20 -16.30 6.85 2.25
C HIS A 20 -17.00 5.50 2.49
N GLN A 21 -18.17 5.28 1.85
CA GLN A 21 -18.87 4.00 1.92
C GLN A 21 -18.12 2.91 1.13
N ASP A 22 -17.50 3.27 0.01
CA ASP A 22 -16.65 2.35 -0.76
C ASP A 22 -15.40 1.96 0.05
N ALA A 23 -14.76 2.94 0.69
CA ALA A 23 -13.63 2.68 1.59
C ALA A 23 -14.00 1.72 2.74
N LEU A 24 -15.16 1.92 3.37
CA LEU A 24 -15.66 1.03 4.42
C LEU A 24 -15.92 -0.39 3.89
N ALA A 25 -16.56 -0.50 2.73
CA ALA A 25 -16.87 -1.79 2.11
C ALA A 25 -15.59 -2.57 1.73
N ILE A 26 -14.62 -1.89 1.11
CA ILE A 26 -13.32 -2.46 0.74
C ILE A 26 -12.56 -2.88 2.00
N GLY A 27 -12.46 -2.00 2.99
CA GLY A 27 -11.79 -2.29 4.26
C GLY A 27 -12.36 -3.54 4.94
N ASN A 28 -13.69 -3.61 5.06
CA ASN A 28 -14.36 -4.79 5.63
C ASN A 28 -14.14 -6.06 4.81
N ARG A 29 -14.13 -5.96 3.47
CA ARG A 29 -13.86 -7.12 2.60
C ARG A 29 -12.45 -7.66 2.79
N ILE A 30 -11.46 -6.79 2.96
CA ILE A 30 -10.07 -7.19 3.25
C ILE A 30 -9.98 -7.86 4.63
N VAL A 31 -10.65 -7.31 5.66
CA VAL A 31 -10.70 -7.93 6.99
C VAL A 31 -11.30 -9.33 6.92
N GLN A 32 -12.44 -9.47 6.24
CA GLN A 32 -13.08 -10.77 6.06
C GLN A 32 -12.14 -11.76 5.33
N TYR A 33 -11.50 -11.32 4.25
CA TYR A 33 -10.55 -12.16 3.52
C TYR A 33 -9.36 -12.59 4.40
N ALA A 34 -8.83 -11.69 5.23
CA ALA A 34 -7.75 -12.01 6.16
C ALA A 34 -8.18 -13.05 7.21
N GLN A 35 -9.40 -12.91 7.76
CA GLN A 35 -9.99 -13.88 8.68
C GLN A 35 -10.18 -15.25 8.03
N GLU A 36 -10.73 -15.30 6.81
CA GLU A 36 -10.91 -16.54 6.03
C GLU A 36 -9.58 -17.27 5.79
N ASN A 37 -8.47 -16.53 5.74
CA ASN A 37 -7.12 -17.08 5.53
C ASN A 37 -6.31 -17.21 6.83
N ASN A 38 -6.90 -16.99 8.00
CA ASN A 38 -6.24 -17.07 9.31
C ASN A 38 -4.96 -16.20 9.41
N VAL A 39 -4.98 -15.01 8.82
CA VAL A 39 -3.91 -14.02 8.93
C VAL A 39 -4.43 -12.73 9.56
N ALA A 40 -3.57 -12.05 10.33
CA ALA A 40 -3.88 -10.74 10.89
C ALA A 40 -3.23 -9.64 10.04
N VAL A 41 -3.99 -8.60 9.68
CA VAL A 41 -3.52 -7.49 8.85
C VAL A 41 -3.85 -6.13 9.45
N ALA A 42 -3.02 -5.14 9.15
CA ALA A 42 -3.31 -3.74 9.38
C ALA A 42 -3.71 -3.10 8.04
N ILE A 43 -4.80 -2.33 8.04
CA ILE A 43 -5.38 -1.73 6.84
C ILE A 43 -5.57 -0.25 7.09
N HIS A 44 -5.20 0.58 6.10
CA HIS A 44 -5.35 2.01 6.15
C HIS A 44 -5.73 2.52 4.75
N ILE A 45 -6.84 3.27 4.69
CA ILE A 45 -7.36 3.84 3.45
C ILE A 45 -7.58 5.33 3.69
N GLU A 46 -7.02 6.14 2.79
CA GLU A 46 -7.19 7.59 2.79
C GLU A 46 -7.87 8.05 1.52
N ARG A 47 -8.62 9.15 1.64
CA ARG A 47 -9.15 9.93 0.52
C ARG A 47 -8.69 11.36 0.68
N ASN A 48 -8.03 11.92 -0.33
CA ASN A 48 -7.42 13.26 -0.25
C ASN A 48 -6.52 13.46 0.98
N ARG A 49 -5.72 12.43 1.31
CA ARG A 49 -4.84 12.39 2.49
C ARG A 49 -5.56 12.45 3.85
N VAL A 50 -6.88 12.21 3.86
CA VAL A 50 -7.67 12.10 5.09
C VAL A 50 -8.02 10.63 5.32
N PRO A 51 -7.70 10.05 6.49
CA PRO A 51 -8.09 8.69 6.83
C PRO A 51 -9.61 8.52 6.82
N VAL A 52 -10.10 7.54 6.07
CA VAL A 52 -11.53 7.20 5.97
C VAL A 52 -11.82 5.77 6.43
N PHE A 53 -10.80 4.92 6.49
CA PHE A 53 -10.85 3.60 7.14
C PHE A 53 -9.48 3.27 7.72
N THR A 54 -9.42 2.82 8.97
CA THR A 54 -8.21 2.28 9.57
C THR A 54 -8.59 1.19 10.55
N HIS A 55 -8.01 0.00 10.36
CA HIS A 55 -8.26 -1.13 11.24
C HIS A 55 -6.99 -1.95 11.39
N LEU A 56 -6.65 -2.23 12.64
CA LEU A 56 -5.55 -3.10 13.03
C LEU A 56 -6.19 -4.31 13.71
N MET A 57 -6.07 -5.49 13.09
CA MET A 57 -6.62 -6.72 13.65
C MET A 57 -5.83 -7.16 14.89
N ASP A 58 -6.49 -7.90 15.79
CA ASP A 58 -5.79 -8.57 16.88
C ASP A 58 -4.65 -9.46 16.34
N GLY A 59 -3.47 -9.36 16.95
CA GLY A 59 -2.24 -9.98 16.45
C GLY A 59 -1.37 -9.05 15.60
N THR A 60 -1.84 -7.86 15.23
CA THR A 60 -0.99 -6.79 14.71
C THR A 60 -0.47 -5.89 15.83
N SER A 61 0.54 -5.06 15.52
CA SER A 61 1.24 -4.21 16.49
C SER A 61 1.51 -2.80 15.96
N GLU A 62 2.08 -1.95 16.81
CA GLU A 62 2.58 -0.61 16.43
C GLU A 62 3.56 -0.66 15.25
N GLU A 63 4.32 -1.75 15.12
CA GLU A 63 5.21 -1.94 13.97
C GLU A 63 4.38 -1.98 12.67
N ASN A 64 3.26 -2.70 12.63
CA ASN A 64 2.40 -2.73 11.44
C ASN A 64 1.84 -1.35 11.12
N TYR A 65 1.47 -0.57 12.13
CA TYR A 65 1.06 0.83 11.96
C TYR A 65 2.16 1.65 11.28
N THR A 66 3.40 1.55 11.78
CA THR A 66 4.55 2.24 11.19
C THR A 66 4.79 1.83 9.73
N TRP A 67 4.67 0.55 9.42
CA TRP A 67 4.80 0.02 8.06
C TRP A 67 3.74 0.55 7.09
N LEU A 68 2.50 0.77 7.54
CA LEU A 68 1.46 1.39 6.71
C LEU A 68 1.95 2.74 6.18
N PHE A 69 2.46 3.62 7.05
CA PHE A 69 2.90 4.95 6.63
C PHE A 69 4.19 4.92 5.82
N ARG A 70 5.12 4.00 6.09
CA ARG A 70 6.37 3.88 5.31
C ARG A 70 6.10 3.46 3.87
N LYS A 71 5.14 2.55 3.64
CA LYS A 71 4.72 2.13 2.30
C LYS A 71 3.84 3.18 1.63
N LYS A 72 2.91 3.79 2.38
CA LYS A 72 2.06 4.90 1.90
C LYS A 72 2.89 6.07 1.39
N ARG A 73 3.95 6.46 2.09
CA ARG A 73 4.84 7.57 1.68
C ARG A 73 5.51 7.32 0.33
N ILE A 74 5.74 6.06 -0.06
CA ILE A 74 6.19 5.72 -1.42
C ILE A 74 5.12 6.08 -2.44
N VAL A 75 3.86 5.69 -2.19
CA VAL A 75 2.73 6.01 -3.06
C VAL A 75 2.53 7.53 -3.15
N ASP A 76 2.55 8.24 -2.02
CA ASP A 76 2.43 9.70 -1.98
C ASP A 76 3.53 10.42 -2.78
N HIS A 77 4.75 9.87 -2.79
CA HIS A 77 5.90 10.48 -3.45
C HIS A 77 5.95 10.16 -4.95
N TYR A 78 5.69 8.91 -5.33
CA TYR A 78 5.87 8.46 -6.71
C TYR A 78 4.55 8.35 -7.50
N ASN A 79 3.39 8.44 -6.86
CA ASN A 79 2.07 8.17 -7.45
C ASN A 79 1.99 6.79 -8.14
N ARG A 80 2.68 5.80 -7.58
CA ARG A 80 2.72 4.40 -8.04
C ARG A 80 2.69 3.49 -6.82
N SER A 81 2.25 2.24 -6.96
CA SER A 81 2.27 1.29 -5.85
C SER A 81 3.69 1.09 -5.31
N SER A 82 3.78 0.78 -4.02
CA SER A 82 5.07 0.51 -3.40
C SER A 82 5.77 -0.73 -3.99
N ALA A 83 5.00 -1.67 -4.55
CA ALA A 83 5.51 -2.83 -5.30
C ALA A 83 6.09 -2.43 -6.66
N TYR A 84 5.43 -1.52 -7.39
CA TYR A 84 5.95 -1.03 -8.68
C TYR A 84 7.29 -0.33 -8.51
N ILE A 85 7.42 0.49 -7.46
CA ILE A 85 8.67 1.20 -7.19
C ILE A 85 9.79 0.23 -6.81
N ASP A 86 9.49 -0.77 -5.98
CA ASP A 86 10.47 -1.81 -5.62
C ASP A 86 11.00 -2.55 -6.86
N GLU A 87 10.09 -3.05 -7.70
CA GLU A 87 10.43 -3.75 -8.94
C GLU A 87 11.20 -2.84 -9.91
N ARG A 88 10.86 -1.54 -10.00
CA ARG A 88 11.54 -0.59 -10.90
C ARG A 88 13.02 -0.42 -10.55
N PHE A 89 13.34 -0.32 -9.26
CA PHE A 89 14.74 -0.27 -8.81
C PHE A 89 15.43 -1.63 -9.00
N THR A 90 14.73 -2.72 -8.71
CA THR A 90 15.26 -4.08 -8.90
C THR A 90 15.66 -4.32 -10.36
N GLN A 91 14.84 -3.91 -11.33
CA GLN A 91 15.16 -4.05 -12.76
C GLN A 91 16.35 -3.21 -13.23
N SER A 92 16.65 -2.10 -12.54
CA SER A 92 17.86 -1.31 -12.82
C SER A 92 19.10 -1.81 -12.08
N GLY A 93 19.01 -2.94 -11.37
CA GLY A 93 20.10 -3.49 -10.56
C GLY A 93 20.40 -2.67 -9.30
N ALA A 94 19.41 -1.92 -8.80
CA ALA A 94 19.53 -1.04 -7.66
C ALA A 94 18.49 -1.39 -6.58
N SER A 95 18.63 -0.78 -5.40
CA SER A 95 17.62 -0.83 -4.34
C SER A 95 17.06 0.56 -4.08
N HIS A 96 15.74 0.66 -3.84
CA HIS A 96 15.15 1.94 -3.45
C HIS A 96 15.79 2.49 -2.17
N ALA A 97 16.08 1.62 -1.20
CA ALA A 97 16.64 2.01 0.09
C ALA A 97 17.99 2.73 -0.03
N GLU A 98 18.86 2.31 -0.95
CA GLU A 98 20.19 2.90 -1.09
C GLU A 98 20.24 4.03 -2.14
N HIS A 99 19.37 3.99 -3.16
CA HIS A 99 19.51 4.82 -4.36
C HIS A 99 18.45 5.92 -4.50
N SER A 100 17.42 5.96 -3.64
CA SER A 100 16.34 6.96 -3.73
C SER A 100 16.67 8.32 -3.13
N LEU A 101 17.74 8.44 -2.33
CA LEU A 101 18.05 9.59 -1.45
C LEU A 101 16.99 9.87 -0.37
N LEU A 102 15.96 9.04 -0.25
CA LEU A 102 14.91 9.17 0.76
C LEU A 102 15.32 8.45 2.05
N SER A 103 14.83 8.95 3.18
CA SER A 103 15.08 8.32 4.49
C SER A 103 14.52 6.91 4.52
N THR A 104 15.37 5.91 4.73
CA THR A 104 14.97 4.51 4.79
C THR A 104 14.06 4.21 5.98
N ALA A 105 14.15 4.99 7.06
CA ALA A 105 13.25 4.92 8.21
C ALA A 105 11.82 5.37 7.86
N GLU A 106 11.68 6.25 6.87
CA GLU A 106 10.41 6.89 6.51
C GLU A 106 9.79 6.34 5.23
N TYR A 107 10.60 5.78 4.32
CA TYR A 107 10.18 5.31 3.01
C TYR A 107 10.61 3.86 2.81
N GLN A 108 9.65 2.99 2.50
CA GLN A 108 9.91 1.57 2.20
C GLN A 108 9.15 1.15 0.95
N ALA A 109 9.87 1.05 -0.18
CA ALA A 109 9.36 0.45 -1.40
C ALA A 109 9.32 -1.06 -1.22
N VAL A 110 8.25 -1.53 -0.60
CA VAL A 110 7.91 -2.95 -0.41
C VAL A 110 6.42 -3.06 -0.65
N GLY A 111 5.98 -4.10 -1.36
CA GLY A 111 4.56 -4.31 -1.67
C GLY A 111 3.63 -4.19 -0.47
N GLY A 112 2.44 -3.62 -0.69
CA GLY A 112 1.40 -3.43 0.33
C GLY A 112 0.77 -2.04 0.40
N SER A 113 1.11 -1.12 -0.50
CA SER A 113 0.40 0.15 -0.69
C SER A 113 0.20 0.43 -2.17
N ILE A 114 -0.98 0.89 -2.55
CA ILE A 114 -1.39 1.10 -3.95
C ILE A 114 -2.26 2.36 -4.06
N PRO A 115 -2.09 3.22 -5.09
CA PRO A 115 -3.04 4.29 -5.36
C PRO A 115 -4.37 3.70 -5.88
N ILE A 116 -5.47 4.37 -5.57
CA ILE A 116 -6.85 4.03 -5.97
C ILE A 116 -7.56 5.25 -6.53
#